data_AF-A0A958KMV5-F1
#
_entry.id   AF-A0A958KMV5-F1
#
_cell.length_a   1.000
_cell.length_b   1.000
_cell.length_c   1.000
_cell.angle_alpha   90.00
_cell.angle_beta   90.00
_cell.angle_gamma   90.00
#
_symmetry.space_group_name_H-M   'P 1'
#
loop_
_entity.id
_entity.type
_entity.pdbx_description
1 polymer ?
#
loop_
_entity_poly.entity_id
_entity_poly.type
_entity_poly.pdbx_seq_one_letter_code
_entity_poly.pdbx_strand_id
1 'polypeptide(L)' 'MSVSPELKSAVVDYCQRLGDDNLILGSRLSELCGHGPELEEDIALTNIALDCIGVAQLFL' A
#
# COMPACT_ATOMS: atom_id res chain seq x y z
N MET A 1 17.94 24.92 8.00
CA MET A 1 16.51 25.15 7.77
C MET A 1 15.74 24.11 8.57
N SER A 2 15.33 24.42 9.80
CA SER A 2 14.62 23.46 10.66
C SER A 2 13.14 23.47 10.33
N VAL A 3 12.61 22.35 9.85
CA VAL A 3 11.17 22.14 9.61
C VAL A 3 10.41 22.37 10.92
N SER A 4 9.30 23.12 10.88
CA SER A 4 8.50 23.39 12.08
C SER A 4 7.93 22.08 12.66
N PRO A 5 7.78 21.97 13.99
CA PRO A 5 7.26 20.76 14.63
C PRO A 5 5.88 20.32 14.09
N GLU A 6 5.02 21.27 13.76
CA GLU A 6 3.66 21.04 13.26
C GLU A 6 3.70 20.42 11.86
N LEU A 7 4.59 20.92 11.00
CA LEU A 7 4.77 20.38 9.65
C LEU A 7 5.34 18.96 9.69
N LYS A 8 6.22 18.65 10.65
CA LYS A 8 6.71 17.28 10.85
C LYS A 8 5.57 16.34 11.25
N SER A 9 4.70 16.75 12.18
CA SER A 9 3.54 15.94 12.57
C SER A 9 2.62 15.69 11.38
N ALA A 10 2.29 16.73 10.62
CA ALA A 10 1.42 16.61 9.45
C ALA A 10 1.99 15.67 8.37
N VAL A 11 3.31 15.65 8.18
CA VAL A 11 3.97 14.72 7.25
C VAL A 11 3.91 13.29 7.76
N VAL A 12 4.13 13.06 9.06
CA VAL A 12 4.00 11.73 9.67
C VAL A 12 2.58 11.20 9.52
N ASP A 13 1.58 12.00 9.87
CA ASP A 13 0.17 11.63 9.75
C ASP A 13 -0.20 11.34 8.29
N TYR A 14 0.33 12.11 7.34
CA TYR A 14 0.11 11.87 5.92
C TYR A 14 0.73 10.56 5.45
N CYS A 15 1.98 10.26 5.84
CA CYS A 15 2.63 9.00 5.52
C CYS A 15 1.84 7.80 6.10
N GLN A 16 1.38 7.88 7.34
CA GLN A 16 0.59 6.82 7.96
C GLN A 16 -0.71 6.55 7.18
N ARG A 17 -1.41 7.60 6.74
CA ARG A 17 -2.61 7.45 5.91
C ARG A 17 -2.31 6.79 4.56
N LEU A 18 -1.18 7.13 3.92
CA LEU A 18 -0.74 6.43 2.72
C LEU A 18 -0.44 4.95 2.98
N GLY A 19 0.14 4.62 4.14
CA GLY A 19 0.35 3.24 4.57
C GLY A 19 -0.97 2.47 4.72
N ASP A 20 -1.94 3.06 5.42
CA ASP A 20 -3.26 2.49 5.65
C ASP A 20 -4.02 2.24 4.34
N ASP A 21 -4.00 3.20 3.41
CA ASP A 21 -4.64 3.06 2.10
C ASP A 21 -4.05 1.87 1.32
N ASN A 22 -2.72 1.72 1.35
CA ASN A 22 -2.03 0.62 0.69
C ASN A 22 -2.30 -0.75 1.36
N LEU A 23 -2.46 -0.82 2.68
CA LEU A 23 -2.87 -2.05 3.37
C LEU A 23 -4.26 -2.51 2.92
N ILE A 24 -5.22 -1.58 2.86
CA ILE A 24 -6.58 -1.89 2.45
C ILE A 24 -6.59 -2.35 0.99
N LEU A 25 -5.91 -1.63 0.09
CA LEU A 25 -5.81 -2.00 -1.32
C LEU A 25 -5.15 -3.38 -1.50
N GLY A 26 -4.03 -3.65 -0.83
CA GLY A 26 -3.36 -4.94 -0.87
C GLY A 26 -4.26 -6.08 -0.39
N SER A 27 -5.03 -5.86 0.68
CA SER A 27 -6.01 -6.85 1.17
C SER A 27 -7.13 -7.11 0.15
N ARG A 28 -7.68 -6.05 -0.46
CA ARG A 28 -8.76 -6.18 -1.47
C ARG A 28 -8.30 -6.86 -2.74
N LEU A 29 -7.10 -6.56 -3.21
CA LEU A 29 -6.52 -7.24 -4.36
C LEU A 29 -6.23 -8.71 -4.05
N SER A 30 -5.82 -9.02 -2.82
CA SER A 30 -5.58 -10.40 -2.38
C SER A 30 -6.87 -11.24 -2.33
N GLU A 31 -8.04 -10.63 -2.11
CA GLU A 31 -9.35 -11.31 -2.20
C GLU A 31 -9.63 -11.83 -3.63
N LEU A 32 -9.01 -11.22 -4.65
CA LEU A 32 -9.17 -11.58 -6.06
C LEU A 32 -8.13 -12.60 -6.54
N CYS A 33 -7.18 -13.02 -5.71
CA CYS A 33 -6.23 -14.06 -6.07
C CYS A 33 -6.96 -15.37 -6.46
N GLY A 34 -6.56 -15.98 -7.57
CA GLY A 34 -7.21 -17.14 -8.17
C GLY A 34 -8.48 -16.82 -9.00
N HIS A 35 -8.83 -15.54 -9.16
CA HIS A 35 -9.99 -15.10 -9.95
C HIS A 35 -9.58 -14.45 -11.28
N GLY A 36 -8.29 -14.37 -11.58
CA GLY A 36 -7.80 -13.93 -12.88
C GLY A 36 -8.28 -14.84 -14.03
N PRO A 37 -8.47 -14.30 -15.24
CA PRO A 37 -8.95 -15.05 -16.40
C PRO A 37 -7.96 -16.13 -16.85
N GLU A 38 -6.66 -15.87 -16.67
CA GLU A 38 -5.54 -16.73 -17.01
C GLU A 38 -4.46 -16.60 -15.92
N LEU A 39 -3.53 -17.56 -15.87
CA LEU A 39 -2.54 -17.65 -14.80
C LEU A 39 -1.59 -16.44 -14.74
N GLU A 40 -1.18 -15.90 -15.89
CA GLU A 40 -0.24 -14.79 -15.96
C GLU A 40 -0.84 -13.51 -15.35
N GLU A 41 -2.09 -13.23 -15.67
CA GLU A 41 -2.87 -12.10 -15.16
C GLU A 41 -3.14 -12.25 -13.66
N ASP A 42 -3.41 -13.46 -13.17
CA ASP A 42 -3.62 -13.72 -11.74
C ASP A 42 -2.34 -13.53 -10.92
N ILE A 43 -1.19 -13.97 -11.46
CA ILE A 43 0.13 -13.73 -10.88
C ILE A 43 0.46 -12.23 -10.92
N ALA A 44 0.18 -11.54 -12.02
CA ALA A 44 0.40 -10.11 -12.14
C ALA A 44 -0.44 -9.33 -11.11
N LEU A 45 -1.72 -9.68 -10.94
CA LEU A 45 -2.60 -9.07 -9.94
C LEU A 45 -2.10 -9.31 -8.51
N THR A 46 -1.67 -10.54 -8.22
CA THR A 46 -1.12 -10.91 -6.91
C THR A 46 0.19 -10.14 -6.62
N ASN A 47 1.04 -9.93 -7.63
CA ASN A 47 2.25 -9.12 -7.48
C ASN A 47 1.93 -7.65 -7.17
N ILE A 48 0.90 -7.07 -7.80
CA ILE A 48 0.45 -5.71 -7.46
C ILE A 48 -0.04 -5.66 -6.00
N ALA A 49 -0.77 -6.68 -5.54
CA ALA A 49 -1.19 -6.76 -4.14
C ALA A 49 0.01 -6.79 -3.17
N LEU A 50 1.06 -7.54 -3.51
CA LEU A 50 2.31 -7.61 -2.74
C LEU A 50 3.05 -6.27 -2.73
N ASP A 51 3.09 -5.55 -3.86
CA ASP A 51 3.71 -4.23 -3.95
C ASP A 51 3.00 -3.22 -3.03
N CYS A 52 1.65 -3.22 -3.00
CA CYS A 52 0.88 -2.41 -2.06
C CYS A 52 1.26 -2.72 -0.60
N ILE A 53 1.40 -4.00 -0.25
CA ILE A 53 1.84 -4.39 1.11
C ILE A 53 3.25 -3.88 1.40
N GLY A 54 4.16 -3.93 0.42
CA GLY A 54 5.52 -3.38 0.55
C GLY A 54 5.52 -1.86 0.77
N VAL A 55 4.71 -1.12 0.01
CA VAL A 55 4.54 0.33 0.18
C VAL A 55 3.93 0.65 1.55
N ALA A 56 2.96 -0.13 2.02
CA ALA A 56 2.39 0.04 3.35
C ALA A 56 3.46 -0.10 4.44
N GLN A 57 4.28 -1.15 4.37
CA GLN A 57 5.37 -1.38 5.34
C GLN A 57 6.44 -0.29 5.31
N LEU A 58 6.65 0.38 4.17
CA LEU A 58 7.58 1.51 4.07
C LEU A 58 7.12 2.74 4.85
N PHE A 59 5.80 2.93 5.00
CA PHE A 59 5.21 4.11 5.63
C PHE A 59 4.85 3.93 7.11
N LEU A 60 4.92 2.70 7.64
CA LEU A 60 4.64 2.33 9.04
C LEU A 60 5.91 2.28 9.88
#